data_AF-A0AA43LW72-F1
#
_entry.id   AF-A0AA43LW72-F1
#
_cell.length_a   1.000
_cell.length_b   1.000
_cell.length_c   1.000
_cell.angle_alpha   90.00
_cell.angle_beta   90.00
_cell.angle_gamma   90.00
#
_symmetry.space_group_name_H-M   'P 1'
#
loop_
_entity.id
_entity.type
_entity.pdbx_description
1 polymer ?
#
loop_
_entity_poly.entity_id
_entity_poly.type
_entity_poly.pdbx_seq_one_letter_code
_entity_poly.pdbx_strand_id
1 'polypeptide(L)'
;MEEQVSGESEQYIVIAGVVARCRARILGGQTFYVQYPYDGSVRAVNRESGGTADVESYVFGSKEAAQQAVLGQTLNPCALTWQTFRLPTIYLAGFHVFRSDALEEGQRMRESCRKYGFEGLFPLDKENYDNLGQRDTAAMIFHANDGLIREADIVMANLNPFRGAEPDSGTVFECGLGYALGKKLYGYIADGRSMSERLGASIDPITGLYSDGMHVEDFDLPLNLMLAVPMDIVIGGLEECLLKARIDYYGTG
;
A
#
# COMPACT_ATOMS: atom_id res chain seq x y z
N MET A 1 21.83 -58.09 -16.97
CA MET A 1 21.70 -56.89 -17.80
C MET A 1 20.59 -56.08 -17.19
N GLU A 2 20.96 -55.21 -16.25
CA GLU A 2 20.03 -54.24 -15.68
C GLU A 2 19.83 -53.15 -16.74
N GLU A 3 18.68 -53.17 -17.40
CA GLU A 3 18.15 -51.97 -18.05
C GLU A 3 17.84 -50.97 -16.95
N GLN A 4 18.79 -50.08 -16.69
CA GLN A 4 18.54 -48.87 -15.92
C GLN A 4 17.47 -48.05 -16.65
N VAL A 5 16.26 -48.09 -16.08
CA VAL A 5 15.22 -47.10 -16.33
C VAL A 5 15.75 -45.74 -15.87
N SER A 6 16.37 -44.98 -16.77
CA SER A 6 16.65 -43.55 -16.55
C SER A 6 15.80 -42.70 -17.49
N GLY A 7 14.50 -42.97 -17.50
CA GLY A 7 13.51 -41.98 -17.93
C GLY A 7 13.46 -40.87 -16.89
N GLU A 8 14.37 -39.89 -16.96
CA GLU A 8 14.30 -38.68 -16.14
C GLU A 8 12.94 -38.00 -16.38
N SER A 9 11.99 -38.23 -15.47
CA SER A 9 10.65 -37.64 -15.54
C SER A 9 10.76 -36.13 -15.75
N GLU A 10 10.16 -35.68 -16.85
CA GLU A 10 10.16 -34.29 -17.26
C GLU A 10 9.45 -33.44 -16.20
N GLN A 11 10.19 -32.61 -15.47
CA GLN A 11 9.62 -31.69 -14.49
C GLN A 11 9.56 -30.29 -15.09
N TYR A 12 8.56 -29.49 -14.80
CA TYR A 12 8.26 -28.23 -15.46
C TYR A 12 8.15 -27.06 -14.50
N ILE A 13 8.80 -25.91 -14.65
CA ILE A 13 8.67 -24.77 -13.72
C ILE A 13 7.77 -23.64 -14.24
N VAL A 14 6.95 -22.99 -13.40
CA VAL A 14 6.21 -21.77 -13.75
C VAL A 14 6.84 -20.56 -13.09
N ILE A 15 7.38 -19.68 -13.93
CA ILE A 15 7.98 -18.40 -13.56
C ILE A 15 7.06 -17.32 -14.11
N ALA A 16 6.50 -16.46 -13.26
CA ALA A 16 5.72 -15.30 -13.71
C ALA A 16 4.67 -15.62 -14.83
N GLY A 17 4.02 -16.80 -14.77
CA GLY A 17 3.02 -17.23 -15.75
C GLY A 17 3.53 -18.04 -16.96
N VAL A 18 4.83 -18.37 -17.03
CA VAL A 18 5.46 -19.14 -18.13
C VAL A 18 5.95 -20.50 -17.66
N VAL A 19 5.57 -21.58 -18.38
CA VAL A 19 5.99 -22.97 -18.11
C VAL A 19 7.34 -23.31 -18.78
N ALA A 20 8.37 -23.71 -18.02
CA ALA A 20 9.67 -24.22 -18.44
C ALA A 20 9.93 -25.65 -17.90
N ARG A 21 11.07 -26.33 -18.14
CA ARG A 21 11.38 -27.72 -17.68
C ARG A 21 12.62 -27.77 -16.73
N CYS A 22 12.62 -28.47 -15.58
CA CYS A 22 13.74 -28.46 -14.60
C CYS A 22 13.87 -29.69 -13.67
N ARG A 23 15.08 -30.27 -13.53
CA ARG A 23 15.39 -31.27 -12.46
C ARG A 23 16.73 -31.10 -11.76
N ALA A 24 17.73 -30.69 -12.51
CA ALA A 24 19.04 -30.24 -12.07
C ALA A 24 19.52 -29.37 -13.22
N ARG A 25 20.43 -28.43 -12.96
CA ARG A 25 21.00 -27.61 -14.04
C ARG A 25 22.47 -27.94 -14.16
N ILE A 26 22.84 -28.62 -15.24
CA ILE A 26 24.25 -28.66 -15.62
C ILE A 26 24.53 -27.32 -16.29
N LEU A 27 25.30 -26.46 -15.62
CA LEU A 27 25.79 -25.21 -16.19
C LEU A 27 27.31 -25.36 -16.36
N GLY A 28 27.83 -25.25 -17.58
CA GLY A 28 29.28 -25.36 -17.83
C GLY A 28 29.91 -26.70 -17.41
N GLY A 29 29.16 -27.81 -17.47
CA GLY A 29 29.65 -29.15 -17.09
C GLY A 29 29.68 -29.41 -15.58
N GLN A 30 29.17 -28.48 -14.78
CA GLN A 30 29.06 -28.63 -13.34
C GLN A 30 27.58 -28.58 -12.92
N THR A 31 27.25 -29.24 -11.82
CA THR A 31 25.87 -29.35 -11.35
C THR A 31 25.54 -28.21 -10.40
N PHE A 32 24.52 -27.45 -10.75
CA PHE A 32 24.04 -26.30 -9.99
C PHE A 32 22.66 -26.53 -9.41
N TYR A 33 22.46 -25.94 -8.24
CA TYR A 33 21.24 -26.05 -7.45
C TYR A 33 20.68 -24.66 -7.20
N VAL A 34 19.37 -24.49 -7.33
CA VAL A 34 18.71 -23.19 -7.09
C VAL A 34 18.62 -22.92 -5.58
N GLN A 35 18.99 -21.71 -5.15
CA GLN A 35 19.09 -21.24 -3.76
C GLN A 35 18.57 -19.79 -3.62
N TYR A 36 18.05 -19.39 -2.46
CA TYR A 36 17.31 -18.13 -2.28
C TYR A 36 18.02 -17.19 -1.28
N PRO A 37 18.68 -16.10 -1.71
CA PRO A 37 19.21 -15.07 -0.80
C PRO A 37 18.17 -14.08 -0.19
N TYR A 38 18.54 -13.46 0.94
CA TYR A 38 17.74 -12.52 1.75
C TYR A 38 17.40 -11.18 1.06
N ASP A 39 17.97 -10.92 -0.12
CA ASP A 39 17.72 -9.75 -0.95
C ASP A 39 16.55 -9.93 -1.93
N GLY A 40 15.85 -11.08 -1.88
CA GLY A 40 14.70 -11.40 -2.71
C GLY A 40 15.04 -11.90 -4.11
N SER A 41 16.33 -12.01 -4.47
CA SER A 41 16.76 -12.67 -5.72
C SER A 41 16.81 -14.19 -5.55
N VAL A 42 16.66 -14.96 -6.63
CA VAL A 42 16.88 -16.40 -6.62
C VAL A 42 18.20 -16.67 -7.36
N ARG A 43 19.08 -17.53 -6.81
CA ARG A 43 20.44 -17.79 -7.32
C ARG A 43 20.77 -19.28 -7.39
N ALA A 44 21.24 -19.75 -8.53
CA ALA A 44 21.84 -21.07 -8.72
C ALA A 44 23.25 -21.07 -8.16
N VAL A 45 23.57 -22.06 -7.33
CA VAL A 45 24.86 -22.22 -6.66
C VAL A 45 25.46 -23.57 -6.99
N ASN A 46 26.74 -23.56 -7.34
CA ASN A 46 27.54 -24.76 -7.50
C ASN A 46 28.00 -25.27 -6.14
N ARG A 47 27.63 -26.48 -5.76
CA ARG A 47 27.95 -27.03 -4.43
C ARG A 47 29.43 -27.38 -4.25
N GLU A 48 30.15 -27.61 -5.33
CA GLU A 48 31.56 -28.05 -5.28
C GLU A 48 32.53 -26.89 -5.43
N SER A 49 32.20 -25.89 -6.27
CA SER A 49 33.07 -24.74 -6.55
C SER A 49 32.68 -23.44 -5.84
N GLY A 50 31.45 -23.34 -5.31
CA GLY A 50 30.94 -22.14 -4.65
C GLY A 50 30.55 -20.99 -5.58
N GLY A 51 30.64 -21.14 -6.91
CA GLY A 51 30.20 -20.14 -7.88
C GLY A 51 28.68 -19.95 -7.89
N THR A 52 28.21 -18.73 -8.21
CA THR A 52 26.79 -18.35 -8.18
C THR A 52 26.30 -17.72 -9.51
N ALA A 53 25.00 -17.82 -9.80
CA ALA A 53 24.32 -17.20 -10.95
C ALA A 53 22.82 -16.95 -10.64
N ASP A 54 22.16 -15.90 -11.14
CA ASP A 54 20.73 -15.63 -10.81
C ASP A 54 19.73 -16.56 -11.57
N VAL A 55 18.53 -16.83 -11.00
CA VAL A 55 17.43 -17.71 -11.49
C VAL A 55 16.07 -17.29 -10.89
N GLU A 56 14.93 -17.94 -11.20
CA GLU A 56 13.63 -17.88 -10.47
C GLU A 56 12.85 -19.24 -10.64
N SER A 57 11.86 -19.60 -9.75
CA SER A 57 10.55 -20.35 -9.98
C SER A 57 10.17 -21.82 -9.53
N TYR A 58 8.83 -22.10 -9.54
CA TYR A 58 7.97 -23.24 -9.03
C TYR A 58 7.80 -24.48 -9.97
N VAL A 59 7.84 -25.76 -9.54
CA VAL A 59 7.90 -26.99 -10.42
C VAL A 59 6.56 -27.82 -10.55
N PHE A 60 6.33 -28.53 -11.69
CA PHE A 60 5.14 -29.25 -12.21
C PHE A 60 5.56 -30.55 -12.96
N GLY A 61 4.65 -31.48 -13.24
CA GLY A 61 4.98 -32.81 -13.81
C GLY A 61 4.73 -33.00 -15.32
N SER A 62 4.09 -32.04 -15.99
CA SER A 62 3.87 -32.05 -17.44
C SER A 62 3.59 -30.63 -17.96
N LYS A 63 3.80 -30.40 -19.26
CA LYS A 63 3.55 -29.11 -19.92
C LYS A 63 2.08 -28.72 -19.85
N GLU A 64 1.18 -29.68 -20.08
CA GLU A 64 -0.26 -29.48 -20.09
C GLU A 64 -0.79 -29.12 -18.69
N ALA A 65 -0.26 -29.73 -17.62
CA ALA A 65 -0.65 -29.41 -16.24
C ALA A 65 -0.24 -27.99 -15.84
N ALA A 66 0.94 -27.56 -16.30
CA ALA A 66 1.44 -26.23 -16.03
C ALA A 66 0.73 -25.15 -16.87
N GLN A 67 0.33 -25.47 -18.12
CA GLN A 67 -0.50 -24.58 -18.95
C GLN A 67 -1.93 -24.44 -18.41
N GLN A 68 -2.53 -25.52 -17.91
CA GLN A 68 -3.85 -25.48 -17.25
C GLN A 68 -3.83 -24.69 -15.94
N ALA A 69 -2.72 -24.73 -15.18
CA ALA A 69 -2.55 -23.90 -13.98
C ALA A 69 -2.53 -22.39 -14.29
N VAL A 70 -1.94 -22.00 -15.43
CA VAL A 70 -1.94 -20.61 -15.92
C VAL A 70 -3.33 -20.20 -16.43
N LEU A 71 -3.98 -21.07 -17.22
CA LEU A 71 -5.29 -20.77 -17.83
C LEU A 71 -6.44 -20.77 -16.82
N GLY A 72 -6.38 -21.60 -15.78
CA GLY A 72 -7.32 -21.57 -14.65
C GLY A 72 -7.24 -20.29 -13.81
N GLN A 73 -6.12 -19.57 -13.86
CA GLN A 73 -5.98 -18.23 -13.27
C GLN A 73 -6.46 -17.13 -14.21
N THR A 74 -6.61 -17.33 -15.52
CA THR A 74 -6.92 -16.22 -16.46
C THR A 74 -8.42 -15.91 -16.55
N LEU A 75 -9.30 -16.83 -16.16
CA LEU A 75 -10.74 -16.55 -15.98
C LEU A 75 -11.04 -15.85 -14.63
N ASN A 76 -10.03 -15.76 -13.74
CA ASN A 76 -10.08 -15.11 -12.43
C ASN A 76 -8.65 -14.81 -11.92
N PRO A 77 -7.94 -13.80 -12.47
CA PRO A 77 -6.54 -13.52 -12.11
C PRO A 77 -6.46 -13.09 -10.65
N CYS A 78 -5.72 -13.85 -9.82
CA CYS A 78 -5.68 -13.62 -8.37
C CYS A 78 -4.69 -12.52 -7.98
N ALA A 79 -4.87 -11.96 -6.78
CA ALA A 79 -4.00 -10.96 -6.16
C ALA A 79 -2.49 -11.32 -6.13
N LEU A 80 -2.10 -12.58 -6.35
CA LEU A 80 -0.71 -13.07 -6.22
C LEU A 80 0.27 -12.53 -7.26
N THR A 81 -0.16 -12.13 -8.45
CA THR A 81 0.73 -11.55 -9.47
C THR A 81 1.14 -10.11 -9.11
N TRP A 82 0.37 -9.43 -8.26
CA TRP A 82 0.56 -8.01 -7.93
C TRP A 82 1.56 -7.76 -6.80
N GLN A 83 1.97 -8.82 -6.09
CA GLN A 83 3.04 -8.75 -5.13
C GLN A 83 4.40 -8.96 -5.81
N THR A 84 4.93 -10.17 -5.85
CA THR A 84 6.38 -10.39 -5.96
C THR A 84 7.19 -9.28 -5.25
N PHE A 85 6.82 -8.75 -4.06
CA PHE A 85 6.67 -9.50 -2.82
C PHE A 85 5.99 -8.73 -1.65
N ARG A 86 5.12 -7.73 -1.86
CA ARG A 86 4.16 -7.25 -0.83
C ARG A 86 3.02 -6.44 -1.47
N LEU A 87 1.83 -6.41 -0.86
CA LEU A 87 0.79 -5.49 -1.33
C LEU A 87 1.30 -4.08 -1.05
N PRO A 88 1.11 -3.11 -1.96
CA PRO A 88 1.46 -1.74 -1.65
C PRO A 88 0.68 -1.30 -0.41
N THR A 89 1.38 -0.68 0.52
CA THR A 89 0.85 -0.32 1.83
C THR A 89 0.31 1.11 1.82
N ILE A 90 -0.89 1.29 2.36
CA ILE A 90 -1.54 2.59 2.51
C ILE A 90 -1.61 2.92 4.00
N TYR A 91 -0.92 3.97 4.44
CA TYR A 91 -1.17 4.55 5.75
C TYR A 91 -2.50 5.31 5.75
N LEU A 92 -3.41 4.89 6.61
CA LEU A 92 -4.78 5.41 6.69
C LEU A 92 -4.86 6.52 7.74
N ALA A 93 -4.57 7.75 7.31
CA ALA A 93 -4.61 8.94 8.15
C ALA A 93 -6.05 9.46 8.29
N GLY A 94 -6.39 10.02 9.46
CA GLY A 94 -7.73 10.57 9.69
C GLY A 94 -8.22 10.46 11.12
N PHE A 95 -9.27 11.22 11.43
CA PHE A 95 -9.89 11.25 12.75
C PHE A 95 -10.65 9.97 13.16
N HIS A 96 -10.64 8.89 12.34
CA HIS A 96 -11.35 7.64 12.65
C HIS A 96 -10.91 7.01 13.97
N VAL A 97 -9.66 7.24 14.38
CA VAL A 97 -9.10 6.77 15.67
C VAL A 97 -9.82 7.34 16.90
N PHE A 98 -10.57 8.45 16.73
CA PHE A 98 -11.35 9.08 17.78
C PHE A 98 -12.79 8.58 17.88
N ARG A 99 -13.20 7.67 16.98
CA ARG A 99 -14.52 7.05 17.05
C ARG A 99 -14.61 6.12 18.25
N SER A 100 -15.82 5.92 18.78
CA SER A 100 -16.08 4.94 19.83
C SER A 100 -15.83 3.50 19.36
N ASP A 101 -16.05 3.23 18.07
CA ASP A 101 -15.86 1.93 17.41
C ASP A 101 -14.56 1.89 16.57
N ALA A 102 -13.53 2.64 16.95
CA ALA A 102 -12.32 2.83 16.13
C ALA A 102 -11.62 1.51 15.72
N LEU A 103 -11.66 0.47 16.56
CA LEU A 103 -11.10 -0.85 16.22
C LEU A 103 -11.89 -1.53 15.08
N GLU A 104 -13.22 -1.50 15.13
CA GLU A 104 -14.10 -2.05 14.09
C GLU A 104 -14.01 -1.24 12.81
N GLU A 105 -13.92 0.08 12.92
CA GLU A 105 -13.69 0.97 11.78
C GLU A 105 -12.35 0.66 11.12
N GLY A 106 -11.27 0.52 11.90
CA GLY A 106 -9.96 0.15 11.39
C GLY A 106 -9.97 -1.18 10.64
N GLN A 107 -10.67 -2.19 11.15
CA GLN A 107 -10.86 -3.46 10.46
C GLN A 107 -11.57 -3.28 9.11
N ARG A 108 -12.69 -2.54 9.09
CA ARG A 108 -13.45 -2.24 7.86
C ARG A 108 -12.61 -1.50 6.83
N MET A 109 -11.80 -0.52 7.25
CA MET A 109 -10.94 0.23 6.35
C MET A 109 -9.82 -0.64 5.76
N ARG A 110 -9.22 -1.53 6.57
CA ARG A 110 -8.22 -2.51 6.09
C ARG A 110 -8.82 -3.49 5.08
N GLU A 111 -10.02 -3.99 5.34
CA GLU A 111 -10.75 -4.85 4.41
C GLU A 111 -11.05 -4.14 3.08
N SER A 112 -11.45 -2.87 3.16
CA SER A 112 -11.66 -2.01 1.99
C SER A 112 -10.37 -1.90 1.18
N CYS A 113 -9.23 -1.59 1.80
CA CYS A 113 -7.93 -1.55 1.12
C CYS A 113 -7.63 -2.86 0.36
N ARG A 114 -7.84 -4.01 1.01
CA ARG A 114 -7.58 -5.32 0.41
C ARG A 114 -8.43 -5.60 -0.82
N LYS A 115 -9.70 -5.19 -0.80
CA LYS A 115 -10.61 -5.28 -1.96
C LYS A 115 -10.06 -4.54 -3.18
N TYR A 116 -9.34 -3.44 -2.98
CA TYR A 116 -8.70 -2.66 -4.06
C TYR A 116 -7.25 -3.08 -4.36
N GLY A 117 -6.72 -4.11 -3.69
CA GLY A 117 -5.36 -4.61 -3.92
C GLY A 117 -4.29 -3.88 -3.12
N PHE A 118 -4.61 -3.37 -1.93
CA PHE A 118 -3.68 -2.69 -1.03
C PHE A 118 -3.73 -3.29 0.37
N GLU A 119 -2.67 -3.11 1.16
CA GLU A 119 -2.72 -3.40 2.61
C GLU A 119 -2.85 -2.09 3.39
N GLY A 120 -3.88 -2.00 4.24
CA GLY A 120 -4.12 -0.81 5.05
C GLY A 120 -3.32 -0.82 6.35
N LEU A 121 -2.48 0.18 6.57
CA LEU A 121 -1.81 0.46 7.83
C LEU A 121 -2.66 1.46 8.63
N PHE A 122 -3.51 0.92 9.51
CA PHE A 122 -4.38 1.75 10.34
C PHE A 122 -3.70 2.07 11.68
N PRO A 123 -3.62 3.36 12.09
CA PRO A 123 -2.98 3.79 13.32
C PRO A 123 -3.81 3.39 14.55
N LEU A 124 -3.70 2.14 14.96
CA LEU A 124 -4.22 1.65 16.22
C LEU A 124 -3.53 0.33 16.57
N ASP A 125 -2.58 0.42 17.49
CA ASP A 125 -2.09 -0.72 18.25
C ASP A 125 -1.92 -0.28 19.71
N LYS A 126 -3.07 -0.08 20.40
CA LYS A 126 -3.11 0.38 21.79
C LYS A 126 -2.73 -0.73 22.79
N GLU A 127 -2.65 -1.98 22.33
CA GLU A 127 -2.55 -3.16 23.19
C GLU A 127 -1.19 -3.31 23.90
N ASN A 128 -0.20 -2.46 23.60
CA ASN A 128 1.17 -2.61 24.12
C ASN A 128 1.61 -1.54 25.14
N TYR A 129 0.73 -0.64 25.59
CA TYR A 129 1.14 0.53 26.40
C TYR A 129 0.55 0.61 27.81
N ASP A 130 -0.08 -0.46 28.31
CA ASP A 130 -0.88 -0.47 29.54
C ASP A 130 -0.14 -0.07 30.83
N ASN A 131 1.20 -0.03 30.81
CA ASN A 131 2.04 0.27 31.97
C ASN A 131 2.84 1.59 31.86
N LEU A 132 2.49 2.47 30.91
CA LEU A 132 3.20 3.73 30.68
C LEU A 132 2.45 4.95 31.25
N GLY A 133 3.21 5.99 31.62
CA GLY A 133 2.64 7.30 31.95
C GLY A 133 2.11 8.00 30.69
N GLN A 134 1.13 8.90 30.85
CA GLN A 134 0.42 9.54 29.72
C GLN A 134 1.34 10.18 28.66
N ARG A 135 2.43 10.84 29.08
CA ARG A 135 3.39 11.46 28.16
C ARG A 135 4.20 10.42 27.38
N ASP A 136 4.59 9.34 28.04
CA ASP A 136 5.34 8.25 27.41
C ASP A 136 4.44 7.48 26.43
N THR A 137 3.19 7.23 26.80
CA THR A 137 2.18 6.67 25.88
C THR A 137 2.01 7.54 24.64
N ALA A 138 1.92 8.88 24.80
CA ALA A 138 1.80 9.79 23.67
C ALA A 138 3.04 9.75 22.75
N ALA A 139 4.24 9.72 23.33
CA ALA A 139 5.49 9.58 22.56
C ALA A 139 5.56 8.24 21.81
N MET A 140 5.14 7.14 22.44
CA MET A 140 5.11 5.82 21.81
C MET A 140 4.13 5.76 20.65
N ILE A 141 2.92 6.33 20.81
CA ILE A 141 1.94 6.42 19.72
C ILE A 141 2.48 7.24 18.56
N PHE A 142 3.12 8.38 18.85
CA PHE A 142 3.75 9.21 17.83
C PHE A 142 4.81 8.44 17.04
N HIS A 143 5.73 7.77 17.72
CA HIS A 143 6.79 6.99 17.06
C HIS A 143 6.25 5.78 16.30
N ALA A 144 5.20 5.13 16.79
CA ALA A 144 4.52 4.05 16.07
C ALA A 144 3.91 4.56 14.76
N ASN A 145 3.20 5.69 14.78
CA ASN A 145 2.60 6.28 13.59
C ASN A 145 3.67 6.76 12.58
N ASP A 146 4.73 7.43 13.04
CA ASP A 146 5.87 7.80 12.16
C ASP A 146 6.50 6.56 11.51
N GLY A 147 6.66 5.47 12.26
CA GLY A 147 7.13 4.19 11.74
C GLY A 147 6.22 3.65 10.63
N LEU A 148 4.91 3.61 10.86
CA LEU A 148 3.92 3.15 9.87
C LEU A 148 3.93 4.00 8.61
N ILE A 149 4.03 5.34 8.73
CA ILE A 149 4.11 6.25 7.57
C ILE A 149 5.39 6.02 6.77
N ARG A 150 6.53 5.79 7.45
CA ARG A 150 7.80 5.49 6.78
C ARG A 150 7.75 4.17 6.02
N GLU A 151 7.10 3.16 6.59
CA GLU A 151 6.89 1.84 5.96
C GLU A 151 5.91 1.88 4.79
N ALA A 152 4.89 2.75 4.88
CA ALA A 152 3.86 2.89 3.87
C ALA A 152 4.40 3.32 2.50
N ASP A 153 3.81 2.82 1.42
CA ASP A 153 4.09 3.30 0.07
C ASP A 153 3.26 4.56 -0.26
N ILE A 154 2.08 4.65 0.35
CA ILE A 154 1.06 5.67 0.10
C ILE A 154 0.53 6.23 1.44
N VAL A 155 0.25 7.52 1.51
CA VAL A 155 -0.58 8.11 2.57
C VAL A 155 -1.94 8.45 1.99
N MET A 156 -3.00 7.94 2.61
CA MET A 156 -4.39 8.24 2.26
C MET A 156 -5.09 8.87 3.46
N ALA A 157 -5.54 10.10 3.29
CA ALA A 157 -6.05 10.92 4.39
C ALA A 157 -7.54 11.21 4.27
N ASN A 158 -8.26 10.98 5.36
CA ASN A 158 -9.57 11.60 5.55
C ASN A 158 -9.39 13.07 5.93
N LEU A 159 -9.67 13.96 4.98
CA LEU A 159 -9.52 15.40 5.15
C LEU A 159 -10.87 16.09 5.41
N ASN A 160 -11.88 15.32 5.84
CA ASN A 160 -13.16 15.90 6.24
C ASN A 160 -13.00 16.80 7.48
N PRO A 161 -13.90 17.79 7.65
CA PRO A 161 -13.84 18.71 8.77
C PRO A 161 -13.89 17.98 10.12
N PHE A 162 -12.99 18.32 11.04
CA PHE A 162 -12.92 17.72 12.37
C PHE A 162 -12.84 18.79 13.46
N ARG A 163 -13.89 18.88 14.29
CA ARG A 163 -14.02 19.89 15.38
C ARG A 163 -13.87 21.34 14.90
N GLY A 164 -14.23 21.59 13.64
CA GLY A 164 -14.10 22.88 12.97
C GLY A 164 -14.33 22.70 11.48
N ALA A 165 -13.96 23.70 10.68
CA ALA A 165 -14.03 23.62 9.22
C ALA A 165 -12.81 22.90 8.59
N GLU A 166 -11.71 22.83 9.33
CA GLU A 166 -10.44 22.28 8.85
C GLU A 166 -10.31 20.77 9.17
N PRO A 167 -9.42 20.06 8.46
CA PRO A 167 -9.06 18.68 8.78
C PRO A 167 -8.45 18.54 10.18
N ASP A 168 -8.40 17.29 10.67
CA ASP A 168 -7.69 16.98 11.91
C ASP A 168 -6.20 17.35 11.82
N SER A 169 -5.72 18.15 12.79
CA SER A 169 -4.32 18.59 12.84
C SER A 169 -3.29 17.46 12.88
N GLY A 170 -3.63 16.30 13.47
CA GLY A 170 -2.77 15.11 13.45
C GLY A 170 -2.62 14.58 12.02
N THR A 171 -3.75 14.42 11.34
CA THR A 171 -3.81 14.03 9.93
C THR A 171 -3.05 15.00 9.03
N VAL A 172 -3.13 16.32 9.27
CA VAL A 172 -2.36 17.34 8.51
C VAL A 172 -0.85 17.14 8.70
N PHE A 173 -0.40 16.88 9.93
CA PHE A 173 1.00 16.57 10.21
C PHE A 173 1.46 15.31 9.46
N GLU A 174 0.66 14.25 9.47
CA GLU A 174 0.93 12.98 8.81
C GLU A 174 1.02 13.14 7.28
N CYS A 175 0.17 13.99 6.68
CA CYS A 175 0.24 14.35 5.26
C CYS A 175 1.55 15.09 4.94
N GLY A 176 1.93 16.08 5.76
CA GLY A 176 3.18 16.82 5.58
C GLY A 176 4.42 15.92 5.69
N LEU A 177 4.41 14.96 6.62
CA LEU A 177 5.46 13.95 6.74
C LEU A 177 5.50 13.03 5.50
N GLY A 178 4.35 12.57 5.02
CA GLY A 178 4.24 11.80 3.79
C GLY A 178 4.83 12.53 2.59
N TYR A 179 4.53 13.83 2.44
CA TYR A 179 5.10 14.69 1.40
C TYR A 179 6.63 14.76 1.50
N ALA A 180 7.16 15.05 2.69
CA ALA A 180 8.60 15.16 2.91
C ALA A 180 9.35 13.85 2.63
N LEU A 181 8.69 12.69 2.81
CA LEU A 181 9.23 11.37 2.53
C LEU A 181 9.04 10.93 1.06
N GLY A 182 8.45 11.77 0.21
CA GLY A 182 8.21 11.46 -1.21
C GLY A 182 7.16 10.38 -1.44
N LYS A 183 6.24 10.18 -0.50
CA LYS A 183 5.14 9.21 -0.62
C LYS A 183 4.11 9.70 -1.65
N LYS A 184 3.33 8.78 -2.22
CA LYS A 184 2.12 9.15 -2.96
C LYS A 184 1.04 9.58 -1.95
N LEU A 185 0.35 10.66 -2.25
CA LEU A 185 -0.60 11.28 -1.32
C LEU A 185 -1.98 11.36 -1.95
N TYR A 186 -2.96 10.76 -1.27
CA TYR A 186 -4.37 10.85 -1.62
C TYR A 186 -5.14 11.44 -0.44
N GLY A 187 -6.09 12.30 -0.75
CA GLY A 187 -7.02 12.85 0.25
C GLY A 187 -8.45 12.60 -0.20
N TYR A 188 -9.37 12.41 0.74
CA TYR A 188 -10.80 12.41 0.42
C TYR A 188 -11.60 13.33 1.32
N ILE A 189 -12.59 13.97 0.70
CA ILE A 189 -13.52 14.93 1.32
C ILE A 189 -14.93 14.70 0.81
N ALA A 190 -15.93 14.86 1.68
CA ALA A 190 -17.33 14.72 1.31
C ALA A 190 -17.88 15.96 0.58
N ASP A 191 -17.32 17.13 0.85
CA ASP A 191 -17.74 18.42 0.31
C ASP A 191 -16.61 19.05 -0.51
N GLY A 192 -16.76 19.07 -1.83
CA GLY A 192 -15.77 19.58 -2.77
C GLY A 192 -15.82 21.08 -3.04
N ARG A 193 -16.71 21.82 -2.38
CA ARG A 193 -16.75 23.28 -2.48
C ARG A 193 -15.43 23.89 -2.01
N SER A 194 -15.02 24.99 -2.62
CA SER A 194 -13.84 25.74 -2.22
C SER A 194 -13.95 26.26 -0.77
N MET A 195 -12.81 26.56 -0.14
CA MET A 195 -12.80 27.14 1.21
C MET A 195 -13.59 28.45 1.27
N SER A 196 -13.46 29.31 0.27
CA SER A 196 -14.19 30.59 0.18
C SER A 196 -15.69 30.38 0.05
N GLU A 197 -16.16 29.38 -0.70
CA GLU A 197 -17.58 29.01 -0.75
C GLU A 197 -18.10 28.44 0.58
N ARG A 198 -17.31 27.58 1.24
CA ARG A 198 -17.72 26.93 2.49
C ARG A 198 -17.78 27.91 3.67
N LEU A 199 -16.82 28.84 3.73
CA LEU A 199 -16.67 29.80 4.82
C LEU A 199 -17.28 31.17 4.51
N GLY A 200 -17.70 31.41 3.27
CA GLY A 200 -18.12 32.73 2.77
C GLY A 200 -19.26 33.38 3.56
N ALA A 201 -20.18 32.59 4.13
CA ALA A 201 -21.28 33.12 4.94
C ALA A 201 -20.81 33.86 6.21
N SER A 202 -19.57 33.62 6.66
CA SER A 202 -18.97 34.24 7.83
C SER A 202 -17.81 35.17 7.48
N ILE A 203 -17.66 35.54 6.19
CA ILE A 203 -16.75 36.58 5.74
C ILE A 203 -17.48 37.92 5.74
N ASP A 204 -16.90 38.92 6.39
CA ASP A 204 -17.40 40.29 6.39
C ASP A 204 -17.18 40.90 4.98
N PRO A 205 -18.24 41.39 4.31
CA PRO A 205 -18.14 41.89 2.93
C PRO A 205 -17.42 43.24 2.80
N ILE A 206 -17.21 43.96 3.90
CA ILE A 206 -16.49 45.24 3.93
C ILE A 206 -15.00 44.99 4.13
N THR A 207 -14.64 44.11 5.07
CA THR A 207 -13.23 43.86 5.43
C THR A 207 -12.60 42.72 4.66
N GLY A 208 -13.41 41.78 4.12
CA GLY A 208 -12.93 40.54 3.52
C GLY A 208 -12.32 39.55 4.51
N LEU A 209 -12.54 39.77 5.82
CA LEU A 209 -12.04 38.92 6.90
C LEU A 209 -13.12 37.95 7.35
N TYR A 210 -12.70 36.75 7.74
CA TYR A 210 -13.55 35.79 8.41
C TYR A 210 -13.90 36.26 9.83
N SER A 211 -14.87 35.59 10.45
CA SER A 211 -15.38 35.92 11.79
C SER A 211 -14.34 35.96 12.92
N ASP A 212 -13.15 35.40 12.71
CA ASP A 212 -12.02 35.44 13.64
C ASP A 212 -11.00 36.57 13.35
N GLY A 213 -11.26 37.39 12.33
CA GLY A 213 -10.40 38.49 11.91
C GLY A 213 -9.25 38.08 10.98
N MET A 214 -9.25 36.83 10.47
CA MET A 214 -8.23 36.32 9.55
C MET A 214 -8.78 36.18 8.13
N HIS A 215 -7.88 36.12 7.13
CA HIS A 215 -8.27 35.84 5.76
C HIS A 215 -8.52 34.34 5.55
N VAL A 216 -9.46 34.03 4.66
CA VAL A 216 -9.67 32.69 4.11
C VAL A 216 -8.92 32.57 2.79
N GLU A 217 -8.25 31.45 2.57
CA GLU A 217 -7.64 31.16 1.28
C GLU A 217 -8.70 31.07 0.18
N ASP A 218 -8.48 31.79 -0.92
CA ASP A 218 -9.40 31.87 -2.06
C ASP A 218 -8.68 31.50 -3.36
N PHE A 219 -8.21 30.26 -3.40
CA PHE A 219 -7.51 29.68 -4.56
C PHE A 219 -8.40 28.71 -5.36
N ASP A 220 -9.72 28.76 -5.14
CA ASP A 220 -10.67 27.78 -5.70
C ASP A 220 -10.33 26.32 -5.28
N LEU A 221 -9.74 26.17 -4.09
CA LEU A 221 -9.37 24.87 -3.51
C LEU A 221 -10.25 24.56 -2.29
N PRO A 222 -10.63 23.28 -2.08
CA PRO A 222 -11.54 22.88 -1.01
C PRO A 222 -10.90 22.79 0.39
N LEU A 223 -9.56 22.86 0.43
CA LEU A 223 -8.71 22.74 1.61
C LEU A 223 -7.55 23.73 1.49
N ASN A 224 -6.83 23.92 2.60
CA ASN A 224 -5.59 24.69 2.61
C ASN A 224 -4.66 24.26 1.47
N LEU A 225 -4.03 25.21 0.78
CA LEU A 225 -3.17 24.98 -0.38
C LEU A 225 -2.06 23.95 -0.10
N MET A 226 -1.55 23.88 1.14
CA MET A 226 -0.49 22.96 1.53
C MET A 226 -0.94 21.49 1.52
N LEU A 227 -2.25 21.23 1.48
CA LEU A 227 -2.84 19.91 1.29
C LEU A 227 -3.37 19.74 -0.13
N ALA A 228 -4.11 20.72 -0.64
CA ALA A 228 -4.82 20.60 -1.91
C ALA A 228 -3.90 20.58 -3.14
N VAL A 229 -2.71 21.20 -3.08
CA VAL A 229 -1.75 21.20 -4.19
C VAL A 229 -0.95 19.89 -4.30
N PRO A 230 -0.35 19.34 -3.23
CA PRO A 230 0.49 18.14 -3.35
C PRO A 230 -0.27 16.81 -3.33
N MET A 231 -1.59 16.80 -3.07
CA MET A 231 -2.37 15.58 -2.91
C MET A 231 -3.42 15.43 -4.01
N ASP A 232 -3.67 14.19 -4.43
CA ASP A 232 -4.84 13.86 -5.26
C ASP A 232 -6.10 13.89 -4.37
N ILE A 233 -6.85 14.99 -4.42
CA ILE A 233 -8.09 15.18 -3.65
C ILE A 233 -9.27 14.55 -4.39
N VAL A 234 -9.93 13.59 -3.73
CA VAL A 234 -11.09 12.86 -4.23
C VAL A 234 -12.35 13.32 -3.49
N ILE A 235 -13.38 13.68 -4.26
CA ILE A 235 -14.70 13.99 -3.69
C ILE A 235 -15.45 12.67 -3.48
N GLY A 236 -15.78 12.37 -2.23
CA GLY A 236 -16.39 11.10 -1.82
C GLY A 236 -15.83 10.57 -0.50
N GLY A 237 -15.83 9.26 -0.35
CA GLY A 237 -15.29 8.55 0.80
C GLY A 237 -14.04 7.73 0.48
N LEU A 238 -13.72 6.82 1.39
CA LEU A 238 -12.58 5.93 1.28
C LEU A 238 -12.61 5.07 0.01
N GLU A 239 -13.79 4.55 -0.37
CA GLU A 239 -13.93 3.66 -1.53
C GLU A 239 -13.59 4.37 -2.86
N GLU A 240 -14.09 5.61 -3.06
CA GLU A 240 -13.77 6.39 -4.25
C GLU A 240 -12.27 6.73 -4.31
N CYS A 241 -11.67 7.03 -3.15
CA CYS A 241 -10.26 7.33 -3.03
C CYS A 241 -9.38 6.09 -3.33
N LEU A 242 -9.76 4.92 -2.82
CA LEU A 242 -9.12 3.64 -3.10
C LEU A 242 -9.25 3.24 -4.57
N LEU A 243 -10.39 3.52 -5.20
CA LEU A 243 -10.57 3.29 -6.64
C LEU A 243 -9.62 4.17 -7.46
N LYS A 244 -9.51 5.48 -7.14
CA LYS A 244 -8.56 6.38 -7.79
C LYS A 244 -7.12 5.88 -7.62
N ALA A 245 -6.71 5.57 -6.38
CA ALA A 245 -5.38 5.04 -6.10
C ALA A 245 -5.10 3.72 -6.84
N ARG A 246 -6.09 2.83 -6.94
CA ARG A 246 -5.98 1.59 -7.72
C ARG A 246 -5.73 1.87 -9.19
N ILE A 247 -6.49 2.78 -9.80
CA ILE A 247 -6.34 3.16 -11.21
C ILE A 247 -4.96 3.76 -11.46
N ASP A 248 -4.50 4.65 -10.58
CA ASP A 248 -3.19 5.30 -10.74
C ASP A 248 -2.02 4.33 -10.53
N TYR A 249 -2.16 3.39 -9.59
CA TYR A 249 -1.09 2.47 -9.22
C TYR A 249 -0.99 1.27 -10.17
N TYR A 250 -2.14 0.69 -10.56
CA TYR A 250 -2.19 -0.54 -11.37
C TYR A 250 -2.62 -0.32 -12.82
N GLY A 251 -3.10 0.87 -13.17
CA GLY A 251 -3.68 1.17 -14.47
C GLY A 251 -5.16 0.80 -14.58
N THR A 252 -5.75 1.10 -15.73
CA THR A 252 -7.13 0.71 -16.08
C THR A 252 -7.13 -0.75 -16.56
N GLY A 253 -7.66 -1.66 -15.74
CA GLY A 253 -7.94 -3.05 -16.14
C GLY A 253 -9.20 -3.17 -16.99
#